data_AF-A0A699UI30-F1
#
_entry.id   AF-A0A699UI30-F1
#
_cell.length_a   1.000
_cell.length_b   1.000
_cell.length_c   1.000
_cell.angle_alpha   90.00
_cell.angle_beta   90.00
_cell.angle_gamma   90.00
#
_symmetry.space_group_name_H-M   'P 1'
#
loop_
_entity.id
_entity.type
_entity.pdbx_description
1 polymer ?
#
loop_
_entity_poly.entity_id
_entity_poly.type
_entity_poly.pdbx_seq_one_letter_code
_entity_poly.pdbx_strand_id
1 'polypeptide(L)' 'MYARYQARPTEKHVHAVKRIFRYLRGIVKRELWYSKDSSIALTAFVDADHAGCQDTRRSTSGSVQFLGERLISWSSKR' A
#
# COMPACT_ATOMS: atom_id res chain seq x y z
N MET A 1 -7.03 -0.21 4.67
CA MET A 1 -7.93 0.64 5.49
C MET A 1 -9.42 0.47 5.17
N TYR A 2 -9.82 0.20 3.93
CA TYR A 2 -11.26 0.04 3.56
C TYR A 2 -11.90 -1.30 3.92
N ALA A 3 -11.13 -2.39 3.97
CA ALA A 3 -11.67 -3.72 4.26
C ALA A 3 -12.33 -3.84 5.66
N ARG A 4 -11.91 -3.01 6.64
CA ARG A 4 -12.47 -3.05 8.00
C ARG A 4 -13.94 -2.63 8.10
N TYR A 5 -14.47 -1.90 7.11
CA TYR A 5 -15.84 -1.40 7.12
C TYR A 5 -16.71 -2.02 6.03
N GLN A 6 -16.26 -3.11 5.41
CA GLN A 6 -16.99 -3.78 4.34
C GLN A 6 -18.32 -4.37 4.86
N ALA A 7 -18.36 -4.85 6.10
CA ALA A 7 -19.56 -5.41 6.71
C ALA A 7 -20.66 -4.37 6.98
N ARG A 8 -20.30 -3.08 7.13
CA ARG A 8 -21.25 -2.00 7.39
C ARG A 8 -20.74 -0.66 6.81
N PRO A 9 -20.79 -0.49 5.48
CA PRO A 9 -20.27 0.71 4.83
C PRO A 9 -21.15 1.93 5.16
N THR A 10 -20.52 3.08 5.34
CA THR A 10 -21.21 4.38 5.47
C THR A 10 -21.16 5.11 4.12
N GLU A 11 -21.97 6.16 3.96
CA GLU A 11 -21.92 6.99 2.74
C GLU A 11 -20.52 7.55 2.46
N LYS A 12 -19.78 7.92 3.52
CA LYS A 12 -18.39 8.38 3.40
C LYS A 12 -17.50 7.30 2.77
N HIS A 13 -17.67 6.04 3.17
CA HIS A 13 -16.91 4.93 2.60
C HIS A 13 -17.24 4.73 1.12
N VAL A 14 -18.53 4.75 0.77
CA VAL A 14 -18.98 4.61 -0.62
C VAL A 14 -18.46 5.74 -1.50
N HIS A 15 -18.52 6.98 -1.02
CA HIS A 15 -18.02 8.15 -1.75
C HIS A 15 -16.52 8.03 -2.07
N ALA A 16 -15.73 7.58 -1.10
CA ALA A 16 -14.30 7.42 -1.30
C ALA A 16 -13.97 6.26 -2.26
N VAL A 17 -14.69 5.15 -2.20
CA VAL A 17 -14.56 4.06 -3.19
C VAL A 17 -14.88 4.57 -4.60
N LYS A 18 -15.95 5.35 -4.77
CA LYS A 18 -16.28 6.01 -6.04
C LYS A 18 -15.17 6.97 -6.52
N ARG A 19 -14.45 7.65 -5.62
CA ARG A 19 -13.29 8.48 -6.00
C ARG A 19 -12.14 7.63 -6.53
N ILE A 20 -11.83 6.50 -5.89
CA ILE A 20 -10.79 5.56 -6.34
C ILE A 20 -11.10 5.07 -7.76
N PHE A 21 -12.32 4.58 -8.01
CA PHE A 21 -12.69 4.10 -9.35
C PHE A 21 -12.67 5.20 -10.41
N ARG A 22 -13.10 6.42 -10.08
CA ARG A 22 -12.99 7.57 -11.00
C ARG A 22 -11.54 7.90 -11.34
N TYR A 23 -10.65 7.86 -10.35
CA TYR A 23 -9.22 8.04 -10.57
C TYR A 23 -8.67 6.97 -11.51
N LEU A 24 -8.92 5.69 -11.20
CA LEU A 24 -8.48 4.55 -12.01
C LEU A 24 -8.96 4.67 -13.46
N ARG A 25 -10.23 5.03 -13.67
CA ARG A 25 -10.80 5.26 -15.01
C ARG A 25 -10.12 6.42 -15.76
N GLY A 26 -9.73 7.48 -15.05
CA GLY A 26 -9.08 8.65 -15.63
C GLY A 26 -7.62 8.43 -16.01
N ILE A 27 -6.95 7.46 -15.38
CA ILE A 27 -5.52 7.19 -15.62
C ILE A 27 -5.26 5.99 -16.54
N VAL A 28 -6.28 5.39 -17.15
CA VAL A 28 -6.13 4.20 -18.03
C VAL A 28 -5.14 4.45 -19.18
N LYS A 29 -5.05 5.68 -19.68
CA LYS A 29 -4.12 6.06 -20.76
C LYS A 29 -2.72 6.46 -20.27
N ARG A 30 -2.48 6.47 -18.96
CA ARG A 30 -1.20 6.86 -18.36
C ARG A 30 -0.39 5.61 -18.07
N GLU A 31 0.75 5.51 -18.73
CA GLU A 31 1.72 4.45 -18.49
C GLU A 31 2.85 4.96 -17.57
N LEU A 32 3.41 4.04 -16.80
CA LEU A 32 4.63 4.26 -16.04
C LEU A 32 5.82 4.03 -16.99
N TRP A 33 6.52 5.11 -17.36
CA TRP A 33 7.73 5.04 -18.15
C TRP A 33 8.96 4.97 -17.24
N TYR A 34 9.80 3.98 -17.53
CA TYR A 34 11.08 3.75 -16.87
C TYR A 34 12.17 3.87 -17.92
N SER A 35 13.12 4.78 -17.73
CA SER A 35 14.22 4.95 -18.69
C SER A 35 15.15 3.74 -18.62
N LYS A 36 15.54 3.19 -19.77
CA LYS A 36 16.51 2.08 -19.85
C LYS A 36 17.87 2.46 -19.22
N ASP A 37 18.20 3.75 -19.24
CA ASP A 37 19.46 4.29 -18.75
C ASP A 37 19.40 4.66 -17.25
N SER A 38 18.22 4.57 -16.62
CA SER A 38 18.13 4.72 -15.17
C SER A 38 18.53 3.41 -14.49
N SER A 39 19.46 3.48 -13.53
CA SER A 39 19.83 2.37 -12.66
C SER A 39 18.67 2.07 -11.70
N ILE A 40 17.64 1.41 -12.23
CA ILE A 40 16.46 1.03 -11.46
C ILE A 40 16.81 -0.22 -10.65
N ALA A 41 17.13 -0.01 -9.37
CA ALA A 41 17.27 -1.08 -8.40
C ALA A 41 15.94 -1.31 -7.67
N LEU A 42 15.56 -2.56 -7.48
CA LEU A 42 14.48 -2.95 -6.56
C LEU A 42 15.08 -3.14 -5.17
N THR A 43 14.73 -2.25 -4.23
CA THR A 43 15.22 -2.31 -2.84
C THR A 43 14.05 -2.58 -1.91
N ALA A 44 14.17 -3.57 -1.04
CA ALA A 44 13.14 -3.89 -0.06
C ALA A 44 13.70 -3.79 1.36
N PHE A 45 12.96 -3.13 2.24
CA PHE A 45 13.20 -3.10 3.68
C PHE A 45 12.11 -3.90 4.38
N VAL A 46 12.50 -4.66 5.40
CA VAL A 46 11.58 -5.45 6.23
C VAL A 46 11.95 -5.19 7.68
N ASP A 47 10.93 -4.98 8.50
CA ASP A 47 11.04 -4.85 9.94
C ASP A 47 10.07 -5.84 10.60
N ALA A 48 10.45 -6.36 11.75
CA ALA A 48 9.60 -7.25 12.54
C ALA A 48 9.87 -7.04 14.02
N ASP A 49 8.82 -6.68 14.77
CA ASP A 49 8.87 -6.67 16.22
C ASP A 49 8.42 -8.04 16.80
N HIS A 50 9.03 -8.43 17.91
CA HIS A 50 8.59 -9.61 18.66
C HIS A 50 7.70 -9.19 19.82
N ALA A 51 6.47 -9.68 19.83
CA ALA A 51 5.49 -9.39 20.87
C ALA A 51 5.29 -7.88 21.17
N GLY A 52 5.49 -7.00 20.19
CA GLY A 52 5.39 -5.54 20.35
C GLY A 52 3.97 -5.06 20.65
N CYS A 53 2.97 -5.87 20.34
CA CYS A 53 1.58 -5.61 20.72
C CYS A 53 1.33 -6.04 22.18
N GLN A 54 1.28 -5.08 23.12
CA GLN A 54 1.07 -5.37 24.56
C GLN A 54 -0.20 -6.20 24.85
N ASP A 55 -1.28 -5.97 24.09
CA ASP A 55 -2.56 -6.65 24.31
C ASP A 55 -2.59 -8.10 23.81
N THR A 56 -1.94 -8.37 22.67
CA THR A 56 -2.09 -9.66 21.97
C THR A 56 -0.80 -10.47 21.92
N ARG A 57 0.34 -9.87 22.30
CA ARG A 57 1.70 -10.40 22.14
C ARG A 57 2.01 -10.88 20.73
N ARG A 58 1.25 -10.44 19.73
CA ARG A 58 1.52 -10.73 18.31
C ARG A 58 2.67 -9.89 17.81
N SER A 59 3.50 -10.52 16.99
CA SER A 59 4.52 -9.86 16.19
C SER A 59 3.87 -9.03 15.08
N THR A 60 4.35 -7.81 14.93
CA THR A 60 4.06 -6.93 13.82
C THR A 60 5.22 -7.03 12.84
N SER A 61 4.95 -7.32 11.58
CA SER A 61 5.95 -7.25 10.52
C SER A 61 5.55 -6.19 9.50
N GLY A 62 6.47 -5.30 9.17
CA GLY A 62 6.35 -4.30 8.12
C GLY A 62 7.28 -4.61 6.96
N SER A 63 6.85 -4.29 5.74
CA SER A 63 7.72 -4.33 4.57
C SER A 63 7.50 -3.12 3.70
N VAL A 64 8.55 -2.60 3.09
CA VAL A 64 8.52 -1.45 2.19
C VAL A 64 9.40 -1.75 0.98
N GLN A 65 8.86 -1.59 -0.24
CA GLN A 65 9.54 -1.91 -1.50
C GLN A 65 9.66 -0.65 -2.36
N PHE A 66 10.90 -0.35 -2.77
CA PHE A 66 11.27 0.79 -3.60
C PHE A 66 11.78 0.34 -4.95
N LEU A 67 11.46 1.14 -5.97
CA LEU A 67 12.01 1.04 -7.31
C LEU A 67 12.82 2.32 -7.58
N GLY A 68 14.14 2.23 -7.48
CA GLY A 68 15.00 3.41 -7.29
C GLY A 68 14.65 4.12 -5.98
N GLU A 69 14.38 5.42 -6.05
CA GLU A 69 13.93 6.22 -4.88
C GLU A 69 12.40 6.26 -4.72
N ARG A 70 11.65 5.55 -5.58
CA ARG A 70 10.17 5.61 -5.60
C ARG A 70 9.57 4.45 -4.83
N LEU A 71 8.74 4.74 -3.83
CA LEU A 71 7.97 3.72 -3.11
C LEU A 71 6.91 3.12 -4.03
N ILE A 72 6.95 1.79 -4.25
CA ILE A 72 5.99 1.09 -5.11
C ILE A 72 5.02 0.20 -4.35
N SER A 73 5.42 -0.31 -3.18
CA SER A 73 4.58 -1.18 -2.37
C SER A 73 4.98 -1.11 -0.89
N TRP A 74 4.00 -1.30 -0.02
CA TRP A 74 4.22 -1.43 1.41
C TRP A 74 3.20 -2.41 1.98
N SER A 75 3.60 -3.12 3.03
CA SER A 75 2.72 -4.01 3.75
C SER A 75 2.98 -3.90 5.25
N SER A 76 1.92 -4.08 6.04
CA SER A 76 2.01 -4.17 7.48
C SER A 76 1.07 -5.29 7.90
N LYS A 77 1.65 -6.29 8.57
CA LYS A 77 0.95 -7.44 9.11
C LYS A 77 1.08 -7.36 10.63
N ARG A 78 -0.05 -7.51 11.31
CA ARG A 78 -0.20 -7.51 12.77
C ARG A 78 -0.87 -8.80 13.19
#